data_AF-A0A3D2Z180-F1
#
_entry.id   AF-A0A3D2Z180-F1
#
_cell.length_a   1.000
_cell.length_b   1.000
_cell.length_c   1.000
_cell.angle_alpha   90.00
_cell.angle_beta   90.00
_cell.angle_gamma   90.00
#
_symmetry.space_group_name_H-M   'P 1'
#
loop_
_entity.id
_entity.type
_entity.pdbx_description
1 polymer ?
#
loop_
_entity_poly.entity_id
_entity_poly.type
_entity_poly.pdbx_seq_one_letter_code
_entity_poly.pdbx_strand_id
1 'polypeptide(L)'
;MRISCTTLTFCLMWIAIPRCDADVARINDALEAWIHQIDSDRPFLLLDVEAGELRLQHGAALLRACAIVSTEMDSQVAVQQQLQGRLRRYGAIPFVSVGAGPFDWEQYLVQEADDDCALQFDGGLLLYADPAWEPSPAPTLRLASADLRSLFDAVADSIELVVLPTGWNALADEARD
;
A
#
# COMPACT_ATOMS: atom_id res chain seq x y z
N MET A 1 3.08 -62.62 8.13
CA MET A 1 3.99 -62.01 7.14
C MET A 1 4.02 -60.50 7.42
N ARG A 2 5.21 -59.93 7.30
CA ARG A 2 5.72 -58.63 7.82
C ARG A 2 4.86 -57.37 7.64
N ILE A 3 4.79 -56.61 8.73
CA ILE A 3 4.95 -55.14 8.93
C ILE A 3 5.24 -54.32 7.66
N SER A 4 4.47 -53.25 7.42
CA SER A 4 4.99 -51.86 7.44
C SER A 4 3.87 -50.83 7.36
N CYS A 5 3.67 -50.20 8.51
CA CYS A 5 3.09 -48.88 8.70
C CYS A 5 4.15 -47.85 8.28
N THR A 6 3.81 -46.87 7.45
CA THR A 6 4.66 -45.68 7.24
C THR A 6 3.75 -44.47 7.09
N THR A 7 3.22 -44.03 8.22
CA THR A 7 2.68 -42.68 8.37
C THR A 7 3.86 -41.72 8.39
N LEU A 8 4.09 -41.03 7.28
CA LEU A 8 4.98 -39.87 7.22
C LEU A 8 4.26 -38.71 7.91
N THR A 9 4.46 -38.60 9.22
CA THR A 9 4.12 -37.40 10.00
C THR A 9 5.08 -36.30 9.58
N PHE A 10 4.64 -35.44 8.66
CA PHE A 10 5.28 -34.15 8.44
C PHE A 10 5.02 -33.30 9.70
N CYS A 11 5.98 -33.27 10.61
CA CYS A 11 6.08 -32.20 11.59
C CYS A 11 6.26 -30.90 10.83
N LEU A 12 5.20 -30.11 10.73
CA LEU A 12 5.26 -28.68 10.48
C LEU A 12 5.99 -28.07 11.67
N MET A 13 7.32 -28.02 11.55
CA MET A 13 8.17 -27.28 12.45
C MET A 13 7.87 -25.80 12.15
N TRP A 14 6.93 -25.21 12.88
CA TRP A 14 6.76 -23.77 12.96
C TRP A 14 8.07 -23.20 13.48
N ILE A 15 8.92 -22.75 12.56
CA ILE A 15 10.05 -21.90 12.90
C ILE A 15 9.44 -20.54 13.21
N ALA A 16 9.14 -20.31 14.49
CA ALA A 16 8.92 -18.96 14.99
C ALA A 16 10.25 -18.22 14.81
N ILE A 17 10.35 -17.42 13.75
CA ILE A 17 11.49 -16.55 13.51
C ILE A 17 11.48 -15.54 14.68
N PRO A 18 12.54 -15.46 15.51
CA PRO A 18 12.59 -14.48 16.59
C PRO A 18 12.56 -13.09 15.97
N ARG A 19 11.50 -12.33 16.25
CA ARG A 19 11.36 -10.93 15.84
C ARG A 19 12.34 -10.10 16.66
N CYS A 20 13.04 -9.17 16.01
CA CYS A 20 13.88 -8.24 16.76
C CYS A 20 13.01 -7.14 17.39
N ASP A 21 13.47 -6.53 18.48
CA ASP A 21 12.71 -5.48 19.18
C ASP A 21 12.31 -4.31 18.27
N ALA A 22 13.12 -4.02 17.25
CA ALA A 22 12.83 -2.98 16.26
C ALA A 22 11.63 -3.34 15.36
N ASP A 23 11.45 -4.62 15.02
CA ASP A 23 10.29 -5.07 14.23
C ASP A 23 9.00 -4.94 15.05
N VAL A 24 9.06 -5.28 16.34
CA VAL A 24 7.91 -5.17 17.26
C VAL A 24 7.53 -3.70 17.47
N ALA A 25 8.51 -2.82 17.70
CA ALA A 25 8.26 -1.38 17.84
C ALA A 25 7.58 -0.82 16.58
N ARG A 26 8.08 -1.20 15.40
CA ARG A 26 7.50 -0.78 14.12
C ARG A 26 6.07 -1.30 13.90
N ILE A 27 5.79 -2.54 14.31
CA ILE A 27 4.41 -3.08 14.27
C ILE A 27 3.50 -2.27 15.20
N ASN A 28 3.95 -1.99 16.42
CA ASN A 28 3.18 -1.18 17.37
C ASN A 28 2.88 0.21 16.82
N ASP A 29 3.89 0.89 16.26
CA ASP A 29 3.71 2.21 15.62
C ASP A 29 2.66 2.14 14.49
N ALA A 30 2.67 1.07 13.70
CA ALA A 30 1.70 0.88 12.61
C ALA A 30 0.28 0.61 13.11
N LEU A 31 0.13 -0.16 14.18
CA LEU A 31 -1.16 -0.42 14.79
C LEU A 31 -1.71 0.83 15.48
N GLU A 32 -0.88 1.59 16.19
CA GLU A 32 -1.27 2.87 16.79
C GLU A 32 -1.71 3.87 15.74
N ALA A 33 -0.95 4.00 14.64
CA ALA A 33 -1.32 4.85 13.52
C ALA A 33 -2.65 4.41 12.89
N TRP A 34 -2.86 3.11 12.68
CA TRP A 34 -4.12 2.60 12.13
C TRP A 34 -5.32 2.87 13.05
N ILE A 35 -5.19 2.60 14.35
CA ILE A 35 -6.24 2.89 15.34
C ILE A 35 -6.56 4.39 15.35
N HIS A 36 -5.52 5.24 15.34
CA HIS A 36 -5.71 6.68 15.27
C HIS A 36 -6.51 7.11 14.04
N GLN A 37 -6.24 6.53 12.86
CA GLN A 37 -7.01 6.82 11.66
C GLN A 37 -8.46 6.36 11.74
N ILE A 38 -8.71 5.17 12.30
CA ILE A 38 -10.07 4.67 12.51
C ILE A 38 -10.88 5.65 13.37
N ASP A 39 -10.27 6.21 14.41
CA ASP A 39 -10.93 7.15 15.33
C ASP A 39 -11.09 8.56 14.76
N SER A 40 -10.31 8.92 13.73
CA SER A 40 -10.29 10.27 13.15
C SER A 40 -11.52 10.62 12.30
N ASP A 41 -12.32 9.62 11.92
CA ASP A 41 -13.47 9.73 11.00
C ASP A 41 -13.13 10.43 9.67
N ARG A 42 -11.89 10.21 9.16
CA ARG A 42 -11.44 10.69 7.85
C ARG A 42 -11.11 9.53 6.92
N PRO A 43 -11.18 9.75 5.59
CA PRO A 43 -10.67 8.77 4.64
C PRO A 43 -9.15 8.58 4.77
N PHE A 44 -8.69 7.34 4.74
CA PHE A 44 -7.27 6.98 4.71
C PHE A 44 -7.03 5.70 3.91
N LEU A 45 -5.80 5.50 3.49
CA LEU A 45 -5.33 4.27 2.85
C LEU A 45 -4.65 3.37 3.88
N LEU A 46 -4.91 2.07 3.79
CA LEU A 46 -4.24 1.04 4.58
C LEU A 46 -3.57 0.05 3.63
N LEU A 47 -2.25 -0.01 3.65
CA LEU A 47 -1.45 -0.98 2.92
C LEU A 47 -1.13 -2.16 3.84
N ASP A 48 -1.70 -3.32 3.52
CA ASP A 48 -1.38 -4.58 4.17
C ASP A 48 -0.39 -5.36 3.30
N VAL A 49 0.90 -5.24 3.64
CA VAL A 49 1.99 -5.83 2.85
C VAL A 49 1.91 -7.36 2.86
N GLU A 50 1.45 -7.95 3.97
CA GLU A 50 1.33 -9.41 4.11
C GLU A 50 0.14 -9.97 3.33
N ALA A 51 -1.01 -9.28 3.39
CA ALA A 51 -2.18 -9.68 2.62
C ALA A 51 -2.08 -9.35 1.12
N GLY A 52 -1.13 -8.49 0.72
CA GLY A 52 -0.99 -8.05 -0.67
C GLY A 52 -2.16 -7.15 -1.10
N GLU A 53 -2.62 -6.27 -0.21
CA GLU A 53 -3.83 -5.47 -0.43
C GLU A 53 -3.64 -4.01 -0.02
N LEU A 54 -4.17 -3.09 -0.83
CA LEU A 54 -4.36 -1.69 -0.48
C LEU A 54 -5.84 -1.41 -0.28
N ARG A 55 -6.21 -0.82 0.85
CA ARG A 55 -7.60 -0.55 1.22
C ARG A 55 -7.82 0.95 1.37
N LEU A 56 -8.90 1.46 0.79
CA LEU A 56 -9.43 2.80 1.12
C LEU A 56 -10.48 2.63 2.21
N GLN A 57 -10.29 3.30 3.33
CA GLN A 57 -11.19 3.26 4.48
C GLN A 57 -11.69 4.66 4.83
N HIS A 58 -12.79 4.73 5.58
CA HIS A 58 -13.27 5.91 6.29
C HIS A 58 -13.70 5.48 7.69
N GLY A 59 -12.92 5.88 8.71
CA GLY A 59 -13.02 5.25 10.02
C GLY A 59 -12.83 3.72 9.91
N ALA A 60 -13.73 2.94 10.49
CA ALA A 60 -13.71 1.46 10.38
C ALA A 60 -14.35 0.90 9.09
N ALA A 61 -14.95 1.76 8.25
CA ALA A 61 -15.65 1.32 7.05
C ALA A 61 -14.68 1.11 5.88
N LEU A 62 -14.68 -0.09 5.31
CA LEU A 62 -13.99 -0.37 4.05
C LEU A 62 -14.78 0.21 2.87
N LEU A 63 -14.20 1.20 2.20
CA LEU A 63 -14.78 1.78 0.99
C LEU A 63 -14.34 1.03 -0.26
N ARG A 64 -13.07 0.60 -0.29
CA ARG A 64 -12.51 -0.11 -1.44
C ARG A 64 -11.34 -1.00 -1.05
N ALA A 65 -11.27 -2.16 -1.69
CA ALA A 65 -10.16 -3.11 -1.63
C ALA A 65 -9.50 -3.18 -3.01
N CYS A 66 -8.18 -3.06 -3.06
CA CYS A 66 -7.39 -3.11 -4.29
C CYS A 66 -6.28 -4.15 -4.13
N ALA A 67 -6.28 -5.15 -5.00
CA ALA A 67 -5.24 -6.19 -4.98
C ALA A 67 -3.92 -5.63 -5.51
N ILE A 68 -2.83 -5.94 -4.80
CA ILE A 68 -1.48 -5.58 -5.24
C ILE A 68 -1.04 -6.56 -6.32
N VAL A 69 -0.65 -6.02 -7.48
CA VAL A 69 -0.13 -6.81 -8.61
C VAL A 69 1.35 -7.13 -8.40
N SER A 70 2.12 -6.13 -7.96
CA SER A 70 3.52 -6.29 -7.57
C SER A 70 3.88 -5.22 -6.56
N THR A 71 4.84 -5.51 -5.69
CA THR A 71 5.32 -4.56 -4.69
C THR A 71 6.81 -4.75 -4.45
N GLU A 72 7.52 -3.64 -4.36
CA GLU A 72 8.91 -3.58 -3.94
C GLU A 72 8.98 -2.66 -2.73
N MET A 73 9.00 -3.24 -1.54
CA MET A 73 9.08 -2.50 -0.29
C MET A 73 10.48 -2.68 0.31
N ASP A 74 11.06 -1.59 0.78
CA ASP A 74 12.22 -1.68 1.65
C ASP A 74 11.77 -1.89 3.12
N SER A 75 12.70 -2.28 3.99
CA SER A 75 12.43 -2.44 5.41
C SER A 75 12.32 -1.11 6.17
N GLN A 76 12.56 0.02 5.49
CA GLN A 76 12.66 1.35 6.09
C GLN A 76 11.47 2.25 5.76
N VAL A 77 10.52 1.80 4.93
CA VAL A 77 9.35 2.58 4.51
C VAL A 77 8.67 3.20 5.73
N ALA A 78 8.31 4.47 5.66
CA ALA A 78 7.61 5.11 6.76
C ALA A 78 6.26 4.43 7.00
N VAL A 79 5.96 4.17 8.27
CA VAL A 79 4.69 3.56 8.72
C VAL A 79 3.49 4.43 8.32
N GLN A 80 3.64 5.74 8.39
CA GLN A 80 2.61 6.71 8.02
C GLN A 80 3.20 7.67 6.99
N GLN A 81 2.43 7.93 5.95
CA GLN A 81 2.81 8.80 4.83
C GLN A 81 1.61 9.63 4.40
N GLN A 82 1.86 10.76 3.77
CA GLN A 82 0.82 11.59 3.16
C GLN A 82 1.00 11.62 1.64
N LEU A 83 -0.13 11.69 0.92
CA LEU A 83 -0.10 11.90 -0.52
C LEU A 83 0.61 13.24 -0.81
N GLN A 84 1.75 13.17 -1.48
CA GLN A 84 2.53 14.34 -1.86
C GLN A 84 2.05 14.91 -3.19
N GLY A 85 1.67 14.04 -4.13
CA GLY A 85 1.22 14.48 -5.43
C GLY A 85 0.70 13.38 -6.34
N ARG A 86 -0.04 13.81 -7.35
CA ARG A 86 -0.46 13.00 -8.49
C ARG A 86 0.50 13.24 -9.64
N LEU A 87 1.12 12.17 -10.14
CA LEU A 87 2.05 12.20 -11.25
C LEU A 87 1.37 11.65 -12.51
N ARG A 88 1.81 12.17 -13.66
CA ARG A 88 1.44 11.66 -14.98
C ARG A 88 2.64 11.71 -15.92
N ARG A 89 2.66 10.82 -16.89
CA ARG A 89 3.69 10.79 -17.94
C ARG A 89 3.21 11.57 -19.16
N TYR A 90 3.49 12.88 -19.20
CA TYR A 90 3.29 13.70 -20.40
C TYR A 90 4.63 14.00 -21.09
N GLY A 91 4.89 13.36 -22.23
CA GLY A 91 6.02 13.67 -23.10
C GLY A 91 7.36 13.03 -22.71
N ALA A 92 8.44 13.52 -23.33
CA ALA A 92 9.77 12.90 -23.32
C ALA A 92 10.54 12.99 -21.99
N ILE A 93 10.05 13.78 -21.02
CA ILE A 93 10.65 13.93 -19.70
C ILE A 93 9.62 13.44 -18.67
N PRO A 94 9.82 12.28 -18.05
CA PRO A 94 8.97 11.82 -16.97
C PRO A 94 9.11 12.78 -15.77
N PHE A 95 8.07 12.91 -14.95
CA PHE A 95 8.07 13.61 -13.65
C PHE A 95 7.89 15.14 -13.64
N VAL A 96 7.00 15.70 -14.47
CA VAL A 96 6.66 17.14 -14.39
C VAL A 96 5.27 17.34 -13.77
N SER A 97 5.19 18.15 -12.72
CA SER A 97 3.91 18.63 -12.17
C SER A 97 3.20 19.53 -13.18
N VAL A 98 1.91 19.29 -13.41
CA VAL A 98 1.12 20.09 -14.36
C VAL A 98 0.85 21.47 -13.75
N GLY A 99 1.33 22.53 -14.42
CA GLY A 99 1.03 23.93 -14.04
C GLY A 99 -0.31 24.41 -14.60
N ALA A 100 -0.98 25.31 -13.88
CA ALA A 100 -2.22 25.92 -14.37
C ALA A 100 -1.97 26.87 -15.55
N GLY A 101 -2.67 26.65 -16.66
CA GLY A 101 -2.63 27.47 -17.87
C GLY A 101 -4.01 28.06 -18.21
N PRO A 102 -4.09 29.02 -19.14
CA PRO A 102 -5.32 29.76 -19.45
C PRO A 102 -6.44 28.93 -20.12
N PHE A 103 -6.24 27.64 -20.37
CA PHE A 103 -7.21 26.73 -20.98
C PHE A 103 -7.56 25.58 -20.02
N ASP A 104 -8.46 25.88 -19.08
CA ASP A 104 -8.88 25.00 -17.99
C ASP A 104 -9.56 23.68 -18.44
N TRP A 105 -10.04 23.62 -19.68
CA TRP A 105 -10.69 22.42 -20.22
C TRP A 105 -9.70 21.32 -20.61
N GLU A 106 -8.46 21.67 -20.98
CA GLU A 106 -7.36 20.70 -21.10
C GLU A 106 -7.01 20.15 -19.72
N GLN A 107 -7.11 20.96 -18.66
CA GLN A 107 -6.98 20.50 -17.28
C GLN A 107 -8.05 19.47 -16.89
N TYR A 108 -9.32 19.67 -17.28
CA TYR A 108 -10.38 18.70 -16.98
C TYR A 108 -10.19 17.34 -17.67
N LEU A 109 -9.70 17.32 -18.92
CA LEU A 109 -9.30 16.08 -19.61
C LEU A 109 -7.99 15.48 -19.08
N VAL A 110 -7.14 16.31 -18.46
CA VAL A 110 -5.89 15.93 -17.78
C VAL A 110 -6.13 15.49 -16.32
N GLN A 111 -7.31 15.71 -15.75
CA GLN A 111 -7.63 15.34 -14.37
C GLN A 111 -8.21 13.93 -14.25
N GLU A 112 -8.89 13.40 -15.27
CA GLU A 112 -9.45 12.04 -15.26
C GLU A 112 -8.35 10.99 -15.32
N ALA A 113 -8.29 10.10 -14.33
CA ALA A 113 -7.22 9.11 -14.22
C ALA A 113 -7.10 8.24 -15.49
N ASP A 114 -5.89 8.17 -16.04
CA ASP A 114 -5.52 7.26 -17.12
C ASP A 114 -4.60 6.14 -16.61
N ASP A 115 -4.20 5.20 -17.47
CA ASP A 115 -3.30 4.11 -17.06
C ASP A 115 -1.88 4.59 -16.74
N ASP A 116 -1.51 5.75 -17.29
CA ASP A 116 -0.18 6.37 -17.19
C ASP A 116 -0.02 7.26 -15.94
N CYS A 117 -1.02 7.29 -15.05
CA CYS A 117 -0.96 8.05 -13.81
C CYS A 117 -0.23 7.28 -12.69
N ALA A 118 0.18 8.03 -11.66
CA ALA A 118 0.73 7.48 -10.43
C ALA A 118 0.42 8.41 -9.24
N LEU A 119 0.42 7.85 -8.04
CA LEU A 119 0.30 8.57 -6.76
C LEU A 119 1.65 8.48 -6.04
N GLN A 120 2.19 9.64 -5.65
CA GLN A 120 3.46 9.75 -4.93
C GLN A 120 3.20 10.17 -3.49
N PHE A 121 3.79 9.44 -2.54
CA PHE A 121 3.72 9.74 -1.12
C PHE A 121 5.04 10.34 -0.62
N ASP A 122 4.97 11.14 0.45
CA ASP A 122 6.10 11.84 1.03
C ASP A 122 7.19 10.93 1.63
N GLY A 123 6.83 9.70 2.01
CA GLY A 123 7.76 8.64 2.37
C GLY A 123 8.43 7.94 1.19
N GLY A 124 8.26 8.46 -0.03
CA GLY A 124 8.89 7.97 -1.25
C GLY A 124 8.12 6.85 -1.97
N LEU A 125 7.01 6.36 -1.40
CA LEU A 125 6.20 5.31 -2.04
C LEU A 125 5.57 5.83 -3.34
N LEU A 126 5.77 5.08 -4.41
CA LEU A 126 5.11 5.30 -5.70
C LEU A 126 4.07 4.22 -5.97
N LEU A 127 2.82 4.64 -6.15
CA LEU A 127 1.68 3.79 -6.48
C LEU A 127 1.27 4.00 -7.94
N TYR A 128 1.29 2.95 -8.76
CA TYR A 128 1.07 3.05 -10.21
C TYR A 128 0.37 1.81 -10.78
N ALA A 129 0.08 1.83 -12.08
CA ALA A 129 -0.52 0.71 -12.81
C ALA A 129 0.32 0.32 -14.04
N ASP A 130 0.72 1.29 -14.86
CA ASP A 130 1.51 1.01 -16.06
C ASP A 130 2.96 0.57 -15.74
N PRO A 131 3.46 -0.53 -16.32
CA PRO A 131 4.81 -1.04 -16.07
C PRO A 131 5.93 -0.07 -16.50
N ALA A 132 5.64 0.96 -17.29
CA ALA A 132 6.62 1.97 -17.64
C ALA A 132 7.08 2.83 -16.45
N TRP A 133 6.41 2.72 -15.30
CA TRP A 133 6.87 3.25 -14.01
C TRP A 133 7.86 2.33 -13.27
N GLU A 134 8.05 1.07 -13.69
CA GLU A 134 8.98 0.11 -13.06
C GLU A 134 10.45 0.56 -12.94
N PRO A 135 11.00 1.40 -13.83
CA PRO A 135 12.36 1.94 -13.62
C PRO A 135 12.49 2.87 -12.39
N SER A 136 11.40 3.13 -11.66
CA SER A 136 11.41 3.97 -10.47
C SER A 136 12.08 3.26 -9.29
N PRO A 137 12.81 4.00 -8.43
CA PRO A 137 13.40 3.42 -7.23
C PRO A 137 12.30 2.97 -6.25
N ALA A 138 12.57 1.88 -5.51
CA ALA A 138 11.78 1.48 -4.36
C ALA A 138 11.70 2.62 -3.32
N PRO A 139 10.59 2.70 -2.54
CA PRO A 139 9.48 1.75 -2.50
C PRO A 139 8.43 1.98 -3.59
N THR A 140 7.94 0.89 -4.20
CA THR A 140 6.92 0.95 -5.25
C THR A 140 5.81 -0.09 -5.10
N LEU A 141 4.62 0.26 -5.59
CA LEU A 141 3.43 -0.59 -5.57
C LEU A 141 2.68 -0.49 -6.89
N ARG A 142 2.42 -1.63 -7.52
CA ARG A 142 1.62 -1.73 -8.74
C ARG A 142 0.24 -2.29 -8.45
N LEU A 143 -0.80 -1.59 -8.91
CA LEU A 143 -2.20 -2.03 -8.91
C LEU A 143 -2.68 -2.38 -10.31
N ALA A 144 -3.86 -2.98 -10.39
CA ALA A 144 -4.60 -3.01 -11.65
C ALA A 144 -5.01 -1.60 -12.06
N SER A 145 -5.00 -1.33 -13.37
CA SER A 145 -5.40 -0.04 -13.95
C SER A 145 -6.74 0.49 -13.43
N ALA A 146 -7.79 -0.34 -13.42
CA ALA A 146 -9.10 0.07 -12.93
C ALA A 146 -9.07 0.45 -11.43
N ASP A 147 -8.24 -0.23 -10.65
CA ASP A 147 -8.08 0.05 -9.23
C ASP A 147 -7.35 1.36 -8.99
N LEU A 148 -6.23 1.58 -9.68
CA LEU A 148 -5.52 2.85 -9.61
C LEU A 148 -6.42 4.01 -10.03
N ARG A 149 -7.13 3.90 -11.15
CA ARG A 149 -7.97 5.00 -11.65
C ARG A 149 -9.03 5.41 -10.62
N SER A 150 -9.77 4.44 -10.09
CA SER A 150 -10.80 4.80 -9.11
C SER A 150 -10.22 5.24 -7.76
N LEU A 151 -8.97 4.88 -7.40
CA LEU A 151 -8.29 5.47 -6.25
C LEU A 151 -7.85 6.90 -6.55
N PHE A 152 -7.20 7.14 -7.68
CA PHE A 152 -6.68 8.45 -8.08
C PHE A 152 -7.75 9.54 -8.03
N ASP A 153 -8.97 9.21 -8.46
CA ASP A 153 -10.13 10.11 -8.45
C ASP A 153 -10.80 10.22 -7.06
N ALA A 154 -10.74 9.17 -6.25
CA ALA A 154 -11.43 9.12 -4.95
C ALA A 154 -10.62 9.72 -3.80
N VAL A 155 -9.29 9.72 -3.89
CA VAL A 155 -8.43 10.20 -2.80
C VAL A 155 -8.26 11.71 -2.84
N ALA A 156 -8.28 12.36 -1.67
CA ALA A 156 -7.95 13.77 -1.53
C ALA A 156 -6.43 13.98 -1.43
N ASP A 157 -5.97 15.19 -1.74
CA ASP A 157 -4.54 15.56 -1.67
C ASP A 157 -3.94 15.40 -0.28
N SER A 158 -4.78 15.49 0.75
CA SER A 158 -4.37 15.33 2.15
C SER A 158 -4.48 13.89 2.65
N ILE A 159 -4.80 12.91 1.81
CA ILE A 159 -5.03 11.53 2.27
C ILE A 159 -3.78 10.97 2.92
N GLU A 160 -3.98 10.27 4.03
CA GLU A 160 -2.91 9.56 4.73
C GLU A 160 -2.90 8.10 4.33
N LEU A 161 -1.71 7.52 4.33
CA LEU A 161 -1.43 6.11 4.10
C LEU A 161 -0.77 5.54 5.35
N VAL A 162 -1.34 4.44 5.85
CA VAL A 162 -0.75 3.62 6.91
C VAL A 162 -0.26 2.32 6.31
N VAL A 163 0.98 1.92 6.61
CA VAL A 163 1.62 0.71 6.11
C VAL A 163 1.75 -0.31 7.25
N LEU A 164 1.06 -1.43 7.12
CA LEU A 164 1.18 -2.57 8.03
C LEU A 164 2.33 -3.47 7.58
N PRO A 165 3.40 -3.62 8.39
CA PRO A 165 4.54 -4.45 8.04
C PRO A 165 4.18 -5.95 8.19
N THR A 166 4.95 -6.82 7.52
CA THR A 166 4.75 -8.27 7.60
C THR A 166 4.80 -8.77 9.05
N GLY A 167 3.86 -9.67 9.40
CA GLY A 167 3.79 -10.31 10.72
C GLY A 167 2.92 -9.57 11.73
N TRP A 168 2.29 -8.45 11.35
CA TRP A 168 1.40 -7.69 12.23
C TRP A 168 0.20 -8.52 12.72
N ASN A 169 -0.32 -9.41 11.87
CA ASN A 169 -1.49 -10.25 12.15
C ASN A 169 -1.24 -11.27 13.28
N ALA A 170 -0.03 -11.82 13.39
CA ALA A 170 0.30 -12.82 14.39
C ALA A 170 0.22 -12.24 15.81
N LEU A 171 0.55 -10.95 16.00
CA LEU A 171 0.39 -10.29 17.30
C LEU A 171 -1.09 -10.02 17.62
N ALA A 172 -1.90 -9.75 16.60
CA ALA A 172 -3.34 -9.56 16.79
C ALA A 172 -4.05 -10.86 17.21
N ASP A 173 -3.58 -12.00 16.69
CA ASP A 173 -4.08 -13.31 17.08
C ASP A 173 -3.57 -13.73 18.48
N GLU A 174 -2.31 -13.48 18.81
CA GLU A 174 -1.77 -13.74 20.16
C GLU A 174 -2.46 -12.91 21.25
N ALA A 175 -2.94 -11.70 20.96
CA ALA A 175 -3.65 -10.85 21.91
C ALA A 175 -5.12 -11.26 22.14
N ARG A 176 -5.66 -12.18 21.33
CA ARG A 176 -7.05 -12.66 21.43
C ARG A 176 -7.21 -13.93 22.26
N ASP A 177 -6.12 -14.65 22.50
CA ASP A 177 -6.04 -15.83 23.36
C ASP A 177 -5.69 -15.46 24.82
#